data_AF-A0A973CH93-F1
#
_entry.id   AF-A0A973CH93-F1
#
_cell.length_a   1.000
_cell.length_b   1.000
_cell.length_c   1.000
_cell.angle_alpha   90.00
_cell.angle_beta   90.00
_cell.angle_gamma   90.00
#
_symmetry.space_group_name_H-M   'P 1'
#
loop_
_entity.id
_entity.type
_entity.pdbx_description
1 polymer ?
#
loop_
_entity_poly.entity_id
_entity_poly.type
_entity_poly.pdbx_seq_one_letter_code
_entity_poly.pdbx_strand_id
1 'polypeptide(L)'
;MDNDKAITYTCPYCERTKIETAASAPYVRGFVLAFQIGAKNFIGCTSCVRGKVLGEAGLSLLCGWFSITAFFINPVLILYNVLQAPFISKNYAKARKKLSDAGIEDDESSVDVTRLGYSLATSMMAADGHIDEEEIIVALELGNKIFPDFNENELRQIVNVKDLPPPLDIATMLREILTEEGKRAVCLYLVMIAQADGNFDDFEKKLLSDVADKMGFDLDSLNDDDDEVAE
;
A
#
# COMPACT_ATOMS: atom_id res chain seq x y z
N MET A 1 -1.46 5.44 25.49
CA MET A 1 -1.39 4.28 24.57
C MET A 1 -0.29 3.36 25.08
N ASP A 2 -0.59 2.08 25.23
CA ASP A 2 0.37 1.07 25.71
C ASP A 2 1.30 0.69 24.56
N ASN A 3 2.51 1.26 24.56
CA ASN A 3 3.45 1.19 23.44
C ASN A 3 4.04 -0.22 23.22
N ASP A 4 3.85 -1.13 24.17
CA ASP A 4 4.36 -2.49 24.13
C ASP A 4 3.29 -3.54 23.78
N LYS A 5 2.03 -3.10 23.58
CA LYS A 5 0.95 -4.01 23.16
C LYS A 5 1.19 -4.51 21.73
N ALA A 6 1.25 -5.84 21.59
CA ALA A 6 1.36 -6.50 20.30
C ALA A 6 0.21 -6.11 19.36
N ILE A 7 0.53 -5.97 18.07
CA ILE A 7 -0.43 -5.70 17.01
C ILE A 7 -1.08 -7.03 16.61
N THR A 8 -2.39 -7.04 16.42
CA THR A 8 -3.15 -8.27 16.14
C THR A 8 -2.96 -8.77 14.71
N TYR A 9 -2.62 -7.90 13.77
CA TYR A 9 -2.43 -8.30 12.37
C TYR A 9 -1.25 -9.23 12.15
N THR A 10 -1.44 -10.13 11.20
CA THR A 10 -0.40 -11.02 10.71
C THR A 10 0.52 -10.28 9.72
N CYS A 11 1.82 -10.58 9.75
CA CYS A 11 2.80 -10.01 8.84
C CYS A 11 2.45 -10.34 7.38
N PRO A 12 2.34 -9.33 6.48
CA PRO A 12 1.93 -9.55 5.10
C PRO A 12 2.97 -10.30 4.26
N TYR A 13 4.21 -10.40 4.74
CA TYR A 13 5.31 -11.02 3.99
C TYR A 13 5.44 -12.51 4.21
N CYS A 14 5.21 -12.98 5.44
CA CYS A 14 5.37 -14.39 5.80
C CYS A 14 4.08 -15.07 6.21
N GLU A 15 3.02 -14.30 6.51
CA GLU A 15 1.71 -14.79 6.93
C GLU A 15 1.74 -15.73 8.16
N ARG A 16 2.86 -15.74 8.92
CA ARG A 16 3.07 -16.67 10.05
C ARG A 16 3.21 -15.99 11.40
N THR A 17 3.80 -14.79 11.42
CA THR A 17 4.11 -14.05 12.65
C THR A 17 3.34 -12.74 12.66
N LYS A 18 3.01 -12.22 13.85
CA LYS A 18 2.35 -10.91 13.98
C LYS A 18 3.27 -9.76 13.58
N ILE A 19 2.68 -8.60 13.29
CA ILE A 19 3.43 -7.38 12.99
C ILE A 19 4.18 -6.91 14.24
N GLU A 20 5.47 -6.62 14.09
CA GLU A 20 6.36 -6.23 15.20
C GLU A 20 7.00 -4.87 15.01
N THR A 21 7.18 -4.42 13.76
CA THR A 21 7.98 -3.22 13.47
C THR A 21 7.61 -2.64 12.10
N ALA A 22 8.08 -1.41 11.88
CA ALA A 22 8.03 -0.75 10.59
C ALA A 22 9.37 -0.09 10.26
N ALA A 23 9.77 -0.12 8.99
CA ALA A 23 10.98 0.53 8.50
C ALA A 23 10.75 1.17 7.15
N SER A 24 11.56 2.18 6.84
CA SER A 24 11.52 2.87 5.54
C SER A 24 12.86 2.65 4.87
N ALA A 25 12.85 2.22 3.61
CA ALA A 25 14.04 2.05 2.79
C ALA A 25 14.06 3.14 1.70
N PRO A 26 14.85 4.22 1.86
CA PRO A 26 15.05 5.18 0.79
C PRO A 26 15.73 4.53 -0.41
N TYR A 27 15.36 4.95 -1.62
CA TYR A 27 15.92 4.47 -2.87
C TYR A 27 16.09 5.60 -3.89
N VAL A 28 17.02 5.40 -4.82
CA VAL A 28 17.08 6.16 -6.07
C VAL A 28 17.11 5.17 -7.23
N ARG A 29 16.22 5.37 -8.20
CA ARG A 29 16.21 4.63 -9.47
C ARG A 29 16.61 5.58 -10.58
N GLY A 30 17.76 5.32 -11.18
CA GLY A 30 18.25 6.06 -12.33
C GLY A 30 17.70 5.47 -13.63
N PHE A 31 17.16 6.32 -14.49
CA PHE A 31 16.95 6.08 -15.90
C PHE A 31 17.91 6.99 -16.69
N VAL A 32 18.22 6.68 -17.95
CA VAL A 32 19.25 7.38 -18.75
C VAL A 32 19.05 8.92 -18.78
N LEU A 33 17.80 9.40 -18.71
CA LEU A 33 17.44 10.82 -18.76
C LEU A 33 16.66 11.33 -17.53
N ALA A 34 16.31 10.47 -16.59
CA ALA A 34 15.47 10.80 -15.44
C ALA A 34 15.92 10.04 -14.20
N PHE A 35 15.57 10.50 -13.02
CA PHE A 35 15.81 9.74 -11.80
C PHE A 35 14.61 9.89 -10.87
N GLN A 36 14.25 8.81 -10.20
CA GLN A 36 13.21 8.79 -9.19
C GLN A 36 13.88 8.62 -7.82
N ILE A 37 13.61 9.55 -6.90
CA ILE A 37 14.00 9.42 -5.49
C ILE A 37 12.73 9.16 -4.71
N GLY A 38 12.74 8.12 -3.87
CA GLY A 38 11.59 7.79 -3.04
C GLY A 38 11.99 7.02 -1.79
N ALA A 39 11.00 6.62 -1.02
CA ALA A 39 11.16 5.70 0.09
C ALA A 39 10.05 4.67 0.04
N LYS A 40 10.40 3.40 0.32
CA LYS A 40 9.41 2.35 0.53
C LYS A 40 9.24 2.06 2.00
N ASN A 41 8.00 1.94 2.44
CA ASN A 41 7.67 1.66 3.82
C ASN A 41 7.29 0.19 3.94
N PHE A 42 7.87 -0.49 4.91
CA PHE A 42 7.63 -1.89 5.18
C PHE A 42 7.09 -2.05 6.59
N ILE A 43 5.98 -2.77 6.73
CA ILE A 43 5.34 -3.07 8.01
C ILE A 43 5.20 -4.58 8.11
N GLY A 44 5.75 -5.18 9.17
CA GLY A 44 5.73 -6.63 9.32
C GLY A 44 6.50 -7.12 10.54
N CYS A 45 6.84 -8.40 10.56
CA CYS A 45 7.75 -8.93 11.56
C CYS A 45 9.20 -8.50 11.29
N THR A 46 10.02 -8.52 12.34
CA THR A 46 11.40 -8.02 12.29
C THR A 46 12.25 -8.70 11.21
N SER A 47 12.15 -10.01 11.02
CA SER A 47 12.93 -10.74 10.01
C SER A 47 12.52 -10.37 8.57
N CYS A 48 11.23 -10.29 8.28
CA CYS A 48 10.75 -9.94 6.95
C CYS A 48 11.04 -8.49 6.59
N VAL A 49 10.83 -7.55 7.52
CA VAL A 49 11.13 -6.13 7.30
C VAL A 49 12.63 -5.94 7.02
N ARG A 50 13.51 -6.62 7.75
CA ARG A 50 14.95 -6.64 7.45
C ARG A 50 15.25 -7.17 6.04
N GLY A 51 14.63 -8.28 5.66
CA GLY A 51 14.78 -8.87 4.33
C GLY A 51 14.33 -7.92 3.22
N LYS A 52 13.22 -7.21 3.40
CA LYS A 52 12.71 -6.22 2.42
C LYS A 52 13.61 -4.99 2.30
N VAL A 53 14.09 -4.44 3.41
CA VAL A 53 15.05 -3.31 3.41
C VAL A 53 16.35 -3.70 2.69
N LEU A 54 16.89 -4.91 2.96
CA LEU A 54 18.06 -5.41 2.25
C LEU A 54 17.77 -5.72 0.77
N GLY A 55 16.56 -6.19 0.46
CA GLY A 55 16.09 -6.40 -0.91
C GLY A 55 16.12 -5.11 -1.73
N GLU A 56 15.65 -3.99 -1.18
CA GLU A 56 15.72 -2.69 -1.86
C GLU A 56 17.16 -2.20 -2.01
N ALA A 57 18.04 -2.46 -1.03
CA ALA A 57 19.47 -2.18 -1.19
C ALA A 57 20.08 -3.00 -2.35
N GLY A 58 19.73 -4.28 -2.46
CA GLY A 58 20.14 -5.16 -3.55
C GLY A 58 19.61 -4.72 -4.92
N LEU A 59 18.33 -4.34 -4.99
CA LEU A 59 17.71 -3.79 -6.20
C LEU A 59 18.39 -2.50 -6.64
N SER A 60 18.66 -1.61 -5.69
CA SER A 60 19.36 -0.34 -5.93
C SER A 60 20.81 -0.58 -6.39
N LEU A 61 21.49 -1.59 -5.84
CA LEU A 61 22.83 -2.02 -6.27
C LEU A 61 22.84 -2.59 -7.70
N LEU A 62 21.76 -3.18 -8.20
CA LEU A 62 21.71 -3.72 -9.55
C LEU A 62 21.26 -2.69 -10.58
N CYS A 63 20.22 -1.91 -10.25
CA CYS A 63 19.50 -1.10 -11.22
C CYS A 63 19.60 0.42 -10.99
N GLY A 64 20.25 0.87 -9.92
CA GLY A 64 20.23 2.28 -9.50
C GLY A 64 21.29 3.18 -10.17
N TRP A 65 22.07 2.70 -11.13
CA TRP A 65 23.29 3.42 -11.60
C TRP A 65 23.13 4.24 -12.87
N PHE A 66 21.99 4.12 -13.56
CA PHE A 66 21.86 4.63 -14.94
C PHE A 66 21.64 6.15 -15.06
N SER A 67 21.93 6.93 -14.00
CA SER A 67 21.86 8.40 -14.00
C SER A 67 23.03 9.00 -13.23
N ILE A 68 23.50 10.20 -13.64
CA ILE A 68 24.63 10.90 -13.01
C ILE A 68 24.33 11.20 -11.53
N THR A 69 23.11 11.66 -11.22
CA THR A 69 22.71 11.94 -9.82
C THR A 69 22.65 10.65 -9.01
N ALA A 70 22.10 9.58 -9.59
CA ALA A 70 22.00 8.29 -8.94
C ALA A 70 23.40 7.68 -8.67
N PHE A 71 24.38 7.90 -9.54
CA PHE A 71 25.76 7.44 -9.33
C PHE A 71 26.37 7.93 -7.99
N PHE A 72 26.05 9.15 -7.55
CA PHE A 72 26.56 9.70 -6.29
C PHE A 72 25.67 9.38 -5.08
N ILE A 73 24.34 9.37 -5.26
CA ILE A 73 23.40 9.19 -4.15
C ILE A 73 23.24 7.71 -3.78
N ASN A 74 23.22 6.83 -4.78
CA ASN A 74 22.92 5.41 -4.60
C ASN A 74 23.90 4.69 -3.66
N PRO A 75 25.23 4.91 -3.72
CA PRO A 75 26.16 4.33 -2.73
C PRO A 75 25.80 4.68 -1.28
N VAL A 76 25.36 5.92 -1.04
CA VAL A 76 25.01 6.40 0.31
C VAL A 76 23.73 5.73 0.78
N LEU A 77 22.70 5.64 -0.07
CA LEU A 77 21.43 4.99 0.29
C LEU A 77 21.54 3.48 0.45
N ILE A 78 22.30 2.80 -0.42
CA ILE A 78 22.60 1.38 -0.29
C ILE A 78 23.30 1.12 1.04
N LEU A 79 24.34 1.91 1.36
CA LEU A 79 25.06 1.78 2.61
C LEU A 79 24.15 2.02 3.82
N TYR A 80 23.30 3.06 3.76
CA TYR A 80 22.31 3.33 4.79
C TYR A 80 21.39 2.14 5.04
N ASN A 81 20.78 1.58 3.98
CA ASN A 81 19.85 0.45 4.09
C ASN A 81 20.54 -0.82 4.64
N VAL A 82 21.78 -1.10 4.19
CA VAL A 82 22.58 -2.22 4.70
C VAL A 82 22.94 -2.05 6.17
N LEU A 83 23.36 -0.85 6.56
CA LEU A 83 23.72 -0.56 7.96
C LEU A 83 22.50 -0.53 8.88
N GLN A 84 21.35 -0.04 8.43
CA GLN A 84 20.14 0.02 9.23
C GLN A 84 19.54 -1.35 9.49
N ALA A 85 19.56 -2.27 8.52
CA ALA A 85 18.95 -3.59 8.62
C ALA A 85 19.24 -4.35 9.94
N PRO A 86 20.51 -4.50 10.42
CA PRO A 86 20.78 -5.19 11.67
C PRO A 86 20.18 -4.49 12.91
N PHE A 87 19.94 -3.17 12.86
CA PHE A 87 19.36 -2.39 13.95
C PHE A 87 17.84 -2.36 13.96
N ILE A 88 17.16 -2.96 12.96
CA ILE A 88 15.71 -3.07 12.96
C ILE A 88 15.31 -4.07 14.04
N SER A 89 14.76 -3.57 15.14
CA SER A 89 14.26 -4.36 16.27
C SER A 89 12.74 -4.26 16.38
N LYS A 90 12.15 -5.00 17.33
CA LYS A 90 10.72 -4.92 17.63
C LYS A 90 10.39 -3.50 18.12
N ASN A 91 9.41 -2.88 17.49
CA ASN A 91 8.95 -1.54 17.83
C ASN A 91 7.46 -1.42 17.43
N TYR A 92 6.60 -1.89 18.33
CA TYR A 92 5.15 -1.87 18.10
C TYR A 92 4.63 -0.44 17.98
N ALA A 93 5.12 0.50 18.77
CA ALA A 93 4.72 1.91 18.67
C ALA A 93 4.95 2.50 17.27
N LYS A 94 6.09 2.19 16.64
CA LYS A 94 6.40 2.65 15.27
C LYS A 94 5.51 1.98 14.23
N ALA A 95 5.26 0.68 14.35
CA ALA A 95 4.34 -0.03 13.46
C ALA A 95 2.91 0.49 13.61
N ARG A 96 2.44 0.68 14.85
CA ARG A 96 1.14 1.23 15.23
C ARG A 96 0.92 2.60 14.62
N LYS A 97 1.89 3.50 14.79
CA LYS A 97 1.84 4.82 14.19
C LYS A 97 1.71 4.74 12.67
N LYS A 98 2.52 3.90 12.00
CA LYS A 98 2.48 3.75 10.54
C LYS A 98 1.18 3.12 10.02
N LEU A 99 0.59 2.19 10.76
CA LEU A 99 -0.73 1.64 10.45
C LEU A 99 -1.82 2.69 10.63
N SER A 100 -1.82 3.41 11.75
CA SER A 100 -2.76 4.49 12.03
C SER A 100 -2.65 5.66 11.04
N ASP A 101 -1.43 6.04 10.65
CA ASP A 101 -1.18 7.05 9.60
C ASP A 101 -1.76 6.56 8.26
N ALA A 102 -1.81 5.25 8.04
CA ALA A 102 -2.45 4.61 6.90
C ALA A 102 -3.91 4.20 7.19
N GLY A 103 -4.59 4.80 8.17
CA GLY A 103 -6.01 4.52 8.46
C GLY A 103 -6.33 3.10 8.92
N ILE A 104 -5.32 2.26 9.21
CA ILE A 104 -5.48 0.91 9.73
C ILE A 104 -5.42 1.00 11.26
N GLU A 105 -6.55 0.73 11.92
CA GLU A 105 -6.62 0.68 13.39
C GLU A 105 -5.85 -0.51 13.94
N ASP A 106 -5.65 -0.62 15.26
CA ASP A 106 -4.76 -1.63 15.84
C ASP A 106 -5.43 -2.93 16.26
N ASP A 107 -6.75 -2.99 16.11
CA ASP A 107 -7.62 -4.08 16.54
C ASP A 107 -8.46 -4.54 15.34
N GLU A 108 -8.46 -5.84 15.07
CA GLU A 108 -9.25 -6.44 13.99
C GLU A 108 -10.77 -6.27 14.22
N SER A 109 -11.20 -6.04 15.47
CA SER A 109 -12.62 -5.93 15.85
C SER A 109 -13.27 -4.57 15.62
N SER A 110 -12.51 -3.52 15.31
CA SER A 110 -13.02 -2.16 15.01
C SER A 110 -12.68 -1.69 13.60
N VAL A 111 -12.51 -2.63 12.67
CA VAL A 111 -12.03 -2.29 11.33
C VAL A 111 -13.08 -1.51 10.55
N ASP A 112 -12.73 -0.28 10.20
CA ASP A 112 -13.48 0.57 9.30
C ASP A 112 -13.11 0.27 7.84
N VAL A 113 -13.99 -0.47 7.16
CA VAL A 113 -13.85 -0.85 5.74
C VAL A 113 -13.63 0.37 4.84
N THR A 114 -14.28 1.49 5.17
CA THR A 114 -14.22 2.73 4.40
C THR A 114 -12.82 3.32 4.45
N ARG A 115 -12.23 3.43 5.64
CA ARG A 115 -10.85 3.91 5.83
C ARG A 115 -9.83 3.01 5.15
N LEU A 116 -10.02 1.70 5.21
CA LEU A 116 -9.16 0.75 4.51
C LEU A 116 -9.23 0.90 2.99
N GLY A 117 -10.44 1.09 2.47
CA GLY A 117 -10.67 1.42 1.06
C GLY A 117 -9.89 2.68 0.65
N TYR A 118 -9.88 3.72 1.49
CA TYR A 118 -9.11 4.95 1.23
C TYR A 118 -7.61 4.68 1.18
N SER A 119 -7.10 3.95 2.15
CA SER A 119 -5.67 3.69 2.27
C SER A 119 -5.14 2.81 1.15
N LEU A 120 -5.93 1.81 0.75
CA LEU A 120 -5.59 0.96 -0.39
C LEU A 120 -5.68 1.75 -1.69
N ALA A 121 -6.76 2.50 -1.92
CA ALA A 121 -6.91 3.35 -3.11
C ALA A 121 -5.79 4.38 -3.21
N THR A 122 -5.49 5.08 -2.12
CA THR A 122 -4.40 6.07 -2.08
C THR A 122 -3.04 5.45 -2.32
N SER A 123 -2.79 4.27 -1.73
CA SER A 123 -1.54 3.55 -1.97
C SER A 123 -1.41 3.11 -3.43
N MET A 124 -2.52 2.74 -4.08
CA MET A 124 -2.56 2.32 -5.48
C MET A 124 -2.34 3.50 -6.43
N MET A 125 -3.05 4.61 -6.23
CA MET A 125 -2.83 5.85 -6.99
C MET A 125 -1.37 6.30 -6.85
N ALA A 126 -0.81 6.28 -5.63
CA ALA A 126 0.57 6.70 -5.39
C ALA A 126 1.65 5.70 -5.88
N ALA A 127 1.29 4.56 -6.49
CA ALA A 127 2.21 3.47 -6.73
C ALA A 127 3.29 3.81 -7.78
N ASP A 128 2.98 4.66 -8.75
CA ASP A 128 3.90 5.14 -9.77
C ASP A 128 4.73 6.36 -9.28
N GLY A 129 4.31 6.97 -8.18
CA GLY A 129 4.93 8.11 -7.53
C GLY A 129 4.23 9.47 -7.75
N HIS A 130 3.12 9.51 -8.48
CA HIS A 130 2.25 10.68 -8.62
C HIS A 130 0.81 10.27 -8.30
N ILE A 131 -0.02 11.23 -7.86
CA ILE A 131 -1.46 11.01 -7.73
C ILE A 131 -2.09 12.11 -8.56
N ASP A 132 -2.95 11.74 -9.50
CA ASP A 132 -3.61 12.69 -10.38
C ASP A 132 -4.87 13.26 -9.73
N GLU A 133 -5.13 14.55 -9.94
CA GLU A 133 -6.29 15.22 -9.34
C GLU A 133 -7.62 14.61 -9.85
N GLU A 134 -7.62 14.05 -11.06
CA GLU A 134 -8.78 13.34 -11.64
C GLU A 134 -9.09 12.05 -10.85
N GLU A 135 -8.07 11.28 -10.45
CA GLU A 135 -8.24 10.10 -9.60
C GLU A 135 -8.79 10.49 -8.22
N ILE A 136 -8.32 11.60 -7.63
CA ILE A 136 -8.81 12.10 -6.35
C ILE A 136 -10.28 12.50 -6.45
N ILE A 137 -10.67 13.20 -7.53
CA ILE A 137 -12.07 13.61 -7.75
C ILE A 137 -12.96 12.38 -7.88
N VAL A 138 -12.57 11.40 -8.69
CA VAL A 138 -13.34 10.17 -8.87
C VAL A 138 -13.42 9.37 -7.58
N ALA A 139 -12.32 9.26 -6.82
CA ALA A 139 -12.31 8.63 -5.50
C ALA A 139 -13.31 9.31 -4.54
N LEU A 140 -13.38 10.64 -4.52
CA LEU A 140 -14.35 11.39 -3.70
C LEU A 140 -15.80 11.16 -4.12
N GLU A 141 -16.07 11.16 -5.42
CA GLU A 141 -17.43 10.96 -5.95
C GLU A 141 -17.95 9.55 -5.75
N LEU A 142 -17.09 8.55 -5.98
CA LEU A 142 -17.46 7.14 -5.86
C LEU A 142 -17.51 6.67 -4.42
N GLY A 143 -16.61 7.18 -3.59
CA GLY A 143 -16.56 6.75 -2.20
C GLY A 143 -17.85 7.10 -1.46
N ASN A 144 -18.46 8.27 -1.73
CA ASN A 144 -19.78 8.65 -1.21
C ASN A 144 -20.92 7.70 -1.67
N LYS A 145 -20.75 7.00 -2.81
CA LYS A 145 -21.75 6.07 -3.36
C LYS A 145 -21.56 4.65 -2.83
N ILE A 146 -20.30 4.24 -2.64
CA ILE A 146 -19.93 2.87 -2.28
C ILE A 146 -19.93 2.67 -0.76
N PHE A 147 -19.48 3.68 0.00
CA PHE A 147 -19.33 3.59 1.44
C PHE A 147 -20.35 4.49 2.17
N PRO A 148 -21.23 3.92 3.02
CA PRO A 148 -22.24 4.70 3.74
C PRO A 148 -21.66 5.77 4.68
N ASP A 149 -20.51 5.48 5.30
CA ASP A 149 -19.85 6.34 6.28
C ASP A 149 -18.71 7.15 5.65
N PHE A 150 -18.78 7.43 4.34
CA PHE A 150 -17.73 8.12 3.61
C PHE A 150 -17.45 9.53 4.15
N ASN A 151 -16.17 9.87 4.29
CA ASN A 151 -15.69 11.17 4.73
C ASN A 151 -14.64 11.75 3.77
N GLU A 152 -15.04 12.76 3.01
CA GLU A 152 -14.16 13.47 2.06
C GLU A 152 -12.89 14.05 2.70
N ASN A 153 -13.02 14.63 3.91
CA ASN A 153 -11.88 15.24 4.58
C ASN A 153 -10.84 14.19 4.99
N GLU A 154 -11.31 13.00 5.34
CA GLU A 154 -10.46 11.90 5.74
C GLU A 154 -9.69 11.31 4.56
N LEU A 155 -10.36 11.08 3.42
CA LEU A 155 -9.68 10.67 2.19
C LEU A 155 -8.60 11.70 1.82
N ARG A 156 -8.92 13.00 1.85
CA ARG A 156 -7.94 14.06 1.58
C ARG A 156 -6.78 14.06 2.58
N GLN A 157 -6.99 13.70 3.83
CA GLN A 157 -5.90 13.57 4.80
C GLN A 157 -4.98 12.40 4.43
N ILE A 158 -5.54 11.25 4.07
CA ILE A 158 -4.79 10.05 3.69
C ILE A 158 -3.99 10.27 2.40
N VAL A 159 -4.57 10.96 1.41
CA VAL A 159 -3.87 11.36 0.16
C VAL A 159 -2.61 12.19 0.43
N ASN A 160 -2.62 12.99 1.50
CA ASN A 160 -1.47 13.81 1.89
C ASN A 160 -0.42 13.05 2.72
N VAL A 161 -0.66 11.77 3.07
CA VAL A 161 0.31 10.95 3.81
C VAL A 161 1.45 10.56 2.89
N LYS A 162 2.55 11.30 3.02
CA LYS A 162 3.85 10.89 2.47
C LYS A 162 4.27 9.65 3.24
N ASP A 163 4.35 8.48 2.58
CA ASP A 163 4.82 7.19 3.12
C ASP A 163 3.77 6.13 3.50
N LEU A 164 2.81 5.85 2.62
CA LEU A 164 1.89 4.72 2.77
C LEU A 164 2.61 3.36 2.59
N PRO A 165 2.11 2.29 3.24
CA PRO A 165 2.51 0.92 2.94
C PRO A 165 2.15 0.54 1.50
N PRO A 166 2.89 -0.37 0.84
CA PRO A 166 2.59 -0.84 -0.50
C PRO A 166 1.17 -1.42 -0.62
N PRO A 167 0.49 -1.27 -1.78
CA PRO A 167 -0.89 -1.73 -1.96
C PRO A 167 -1.08 -3.21 -1.64
N LEU A 168 -0.15 -4.04 -2.11
CA LEU A 168 -0.18 -5.50 -1.89
C LEU A 168 -0.03 -5.89 -0.41
N ASP A 169 0.71 -5.10 0.37
CA ASP A 169 0.87 -5.34 1.80
C ASP A 169 -0.44 -5.02 2.52
N ILE A 170 -1.09 -3.90 2.16
CA ILE A 170 -2.42 -3.54 2.66
C ILE A 170 -3.42 -4.64 2.30
N ALA A 171 -3.56 -4.97 1.01
CA ALA A 171 -4.43 -6.03 0.50
C ALA A 171 -4.28 -7.36 1.25
N THR A 172 -3.04 -7.78 1.53
CA THR A 172 -2.76 -9.02 2.27
C THR A 172 -3.23 -8.94 3.71
N MET A 173 -3.08 -7.79 4.37
CA MET A 173 -3.62 -7.59 5.72
C MET A 173 -5.15 -7.65 5.72
N LEU A 174 -5.80 -7.15 4.66
CA LEU A 174 -7.26 -7.08 4.55
C LEU A 174 -7.95 -8.41 4.28
N ARG A 175 -7.24 -9.40 3.73
CA ARG A 175 -7.81 -10.70 3.30
C ARG A 175 -8.69 -11.38 4.34
N GLU A 176 -8.22 -11.42 5.58
CA GLU A 176 -8.90 -12.12 6.69
C GLU A 176 -9.86 -11.21 7.47
N ILE A 177 -9.84 -9.91 7.16
CA ILE A 177 -10.56 -8.89 7.92
C ILE A 177 -11.87 -8.52 7.22
N LEU A 178 -11.81 -8.36 5.90
CA LEU A 178 -12.97 -7.96 5.11
C LEU A 178 -13.90 -9.16 4.86
N THR A 179 -15.20 -8.93 5.00
CA THR A 179 -16.23 -9.83 4.47
C THR A 179 -16.16 -9.85 2.95
N GLU A 180 -16.77 -10.85 2.30
CA GLU A 180 -16.84 -10.89 0.83
C GLU A 180 -17.53 -9.63 0.25
N GLU A 181 -18.55 -9.11 0.92
CA GLU A 181 -19.19 -7.84 0.54
C GLU A 181 -18.22 -6.66 0.67
N GLY A 182 -17.42 -6.62 1.73
CA GLY A 182 -16.38 -5.60 1.94
C GLY A 182 -15.27 -5.68 0.89
N LYS A 183 -14.82 -6.89 0.55
CA LYS A 183 -13.85 -7.12 -0.53
C LYS A 183 -14.40 -6.64 -1.86
N ARG A 184 -15.65 -6.98 -2.19
CA ARG A 184 -16.36 -6.52 -3.40
C ARG A 184 -16.42 -5.01 -3.46
N ALA A 185 -16.86 -4.34 -2.38
CA ALA A 185 -16.97 -2.89 -2.32
C ALA A 185 -15.62 -2.19 -2.54
N VAL A 186 -14.56 -2.69 -1.88
CA VAL A 186 -13.20 -2.16 -2.05
C VAL A 186 -12.68 -2.41 -3.47
N CYS A 187 -12.83 -3.61 -4.02
CA CYS A 187 -12.37 -3.92 -5.38
C CYS A 187 -13.12 -3.09 -6.44
N LEU A 188 -14.44 -2.96 -6.31
CA LEU A 188 -15.25 -2.10 -7.19
C LEU A 188 -14.75 -0.64 -7.13
N TYR A 189 -14.52 -0.12 -5.93
CA TYR A 189 -13.99 1.22 -5.75
C TYR A 189 -12.64 1.42 -6.45
N LEU A 190 -11.71 0.45 -6.33
CA LEU A 190 -10.40 0.50 -6.99
C LEU A 190 -10.49 0.41 -8.52
N VAL A 191 -11.34 -0.48 -9.06
CA VAL A 191 -11.57 -0.62 -10.51
C VAL A 191 -12.04 0.70 -11.10
N MET A 192 -13.03 1.32 -10.45
CA MET A 192 -13.64 2.53 -10.97
C MET A 192 -12.70 3.74 -10.87
N ILE A 193 -11.83 3.81 -9.87
CA ILE A 193 -10.75 4.82 -9.81
C ILE A 193 -9.75 4.60 -10.94
N ALA A 194 -9.29 3.37 -11.15
CA ALA A 194 -8.33 3.07 -12.22
C ALA A 194 -8.89 3.26 -13.65
N GLN A 195 -10.21 3.41 -13.80
CA GLN A 195 -10.86 3.72 -15.07
C GLN A 195 -11.18 5.21 -15.23
N ALA A 196 -10.88 6.04 -14.23
CA ALA A 196 -11.28 7.45 -14.15
C ALA A 196 -10.80 8.30 -15.34
N ASP A 197 -9.54 8.12 -15.72
CA ASP A 197 -8.86 8.92 -16.76
C ASP A 197 -9.04 8.33 -18.17
N GLY A 198 -9.75 7.19 -18.28
CA GLY A 198 -9.97 6.46 -19.52
C GLY A 198 -8.75 5.69 -20.05
N ASN A 199 -7.62 5.67 -19.34
CA ASN A 199 -6.41 4.94 -19.71
C ASN A 199 -6.08 3.87 -18.68
N PHE A 200 -6.89 2.81 -18.63
CA PHE A 200 -6.58 1.66 -17.77
C PHE A 200 -5.40 0.86 -18.35
N ASP A 201 -4.18 1.17 -17.90
CA ASP A 201 -2.96 0.65 -18.50
C ASP A 201 -2.63 -0.79 -18.03
N ASP A 202 -1.66 -1.44 -18.70
CA ASP A 202 -1.30 -2.82 -18.38
C ASP A 202 -0.66 -2.97 -16.98
N PHE A 203 -0.06 -1.91 -16.44
CA PHE A 203 0.55 -1.90 -15.12
C PHE A 203 -0.52 -1.80 -14.03
N GLU A 204 -1.49 -0.90 -14.17
CA GLU A 204 -2.61 -0.72 -13.26
C GLU A 204 -3.54 -1.94 -13.25
N LYS A 205 -3.85 -2.50 -14.44
CA LYS A 205 -4.58 -3.77 -14.57
C LYS A 205 -3.93 -4.87 -13.77
N LYS A 206 -2.62 -5.01 -13.93
CA LYS A 206 -1.85 -6.02 -13.23
C LYS A 206 -1.81 -5.75 -11.73
N LEU A 207 -1.60 -4.50 -11.32
CA LEU A 207 -1.56 -4.12 -9.91
C LEU A 207 -2.91 -4.40 -9.23
N LEU A 208 -4.02 -4.05 -9.89
CA LEU A 208 -5.37 -4.33 -9.41
C LEU A 208 -5.63 -5.83 -9.31
N SER A 209 -5.25 -6.61 -10.33
CA SER A 209 -5.33 -8.08 -10.30
C SER A 209 -4.54 -8.66 -9.13
N ASP A 210 -3.29 -8.23 -8.95
CA ASP A 210 -2.42 -8.68 -7.85
C ASP A 210 -3.03 -8.29 -6.49
N VAL A 211 -3.66 -7.11 -6.37
CA VAL A 211 -4.36 -6.66 -5.14
C VAL A 211 -5.57 -7.54 -4.83
N ALA A 212 -6.42 -7.80 -5.83
CA ALA A 212 -7.60 -8.64 -5.65
C ALA A 212 -7.22 -10.09 -5.28
N ASP A 213 -6.22 -10.66 -5.96
CA ASP A 213 -5.67 -11.97 -5.63
C ASP A 213 -5.15 -12.03 -4.19
N LYS A 214 -4.48 -10.96 -3.72
CA LYS A 214 -4.00 -10.86 -2.34
C LYS A 214 -5.10 -10.72 -1.31
N MET A 215 -6.20 -10.07 -1.67
CA MET A 215 -7.42 -10.04 -0.85
C MET A 215 -8.23 -11.35 -0.93
N GLY A 216 -7.86 -12.25 -1.85
CA GLY A 216 -8.60 -13.49 -2.11
C GLY A 216 -9.97 -13.21 -2.73
N PHE A 217 -10.07 -12.23 -3.61
CA PHE A 217 -11.29 -11.83 -4.31
C PHE A 217 -11.12 -12.06 -5.82
N ASP A 218 -12.16 -12.61 -6.46
CA ASP A 218 -12.19 -12.85 -7.90
C ASP A 218 -12.76 -11.62 -8.62
N LEU A 219 -11.91 -10.89 -9.36
CA LEU A 219 -12.32 -9.69 -10.08
C LEU A 219 -13.38 -9.97 -11.15
N ASP A 220 -13.40 -11.16 -11.74
CA ASP A 220 -14.34 -11.49 -12.81
C ASP A 220 -15.78 -11.52 -12.28
N SER A 221 -15.97 -11.81 -10.99
CA SER A 221 -17.27 -11.78 -10.30
C SER A 221 -17.92 -10.39 -10.20
N LEU A 222 -17.19 -9.32 -10.56
CA LEU A 222 -17.76 -7.97 -10.65
C LEU A 222 -18.62 -7.79 -11.91
N ASN A 223 -18.35 -8.55 -12.98
CA ASN A 223 -19.08 -8.43 -14.25
C ASN A 223 -20.35 -9.30 -14.29
N ASP A 224 -20.46 -10.33 -13.43
CA ASP A 224 -21.57 -11.28 -13.44
C ASP A 224 -22.92 -10.69 -12.98
N ASP A 225 -22.93 -9.52 -12.32
CA ASP A 225 -24.15 -8.88 -11.80
C ASP A 225 -24.84 -7.95 -12.82
N ASP A 226 -24.18 -7.59 -13.93
CA ASP A 226 -24.81 -6.76 -14.98
C ASP A 226 -25.82 -7.57 -15.83
N ASP A 227 -25.76 -8.91 -15.78
CA ASP A 227 -26.63 -9.81 -16.55
C ASP A 227 -27.93 -10.22 -15.79
N GLU A 228 -28.00 -10.08 -14.45
CA GLU A 228 -29.23 -10.42 -13.68
C GLU A 228 -30.26 -9.27 -13.58
N VAL A 229 -29.90 -8.05 -14.00
CA VAL A 229 -30.83 -6.89 -14.01
C VAL A 229 -31.49 -6.70 -15.39
N ALA A 230 -31.22 -7.60 -16.35
CA ALA A 230 -31.69 -7.54 -17.73
C ALA A 230 -32.79 -8.57 -18.10
N GLU A 231 -33.48 -9.18 -17.12
CA GLU A 231 -34.70 -9.98 -17.34
C GLU A 231 -35.98 -9.37 -16.74
#